data_AF-A0A973IXJ3-F1
#
_entry.id   AF-A0A973IXJ3-F1
#
_cell.length_a   1.000
_cell.length_b   1.000
_cell.length_c   1.000
_cell.angle_alpha   90.00
_cell.angle_beta   90.00
_cell.angle_gamma   90.00
#
_symmetry.space_group_name_H-M   'P 1'
#
loop_
_entity.id
_entity.type
_entity.pdbx_description
1 polymer ?
#
loop_
_entity_poly.entity_id
_entity_poly.type
_entity_poly.pdbx_seq_one_letter_code
_entity_poly.pdbx_strand_id
1 'polypeptide(L)'
;MQKMQSANIKTRLQEKYEKEVIPYFTGELGFKNKLMVPKIEKIVINTSSSKAIEEPKHLDFIVDVLGKITGQKALKTKARKSVASFKLREGMAIGAKVTLRGKLMYEFLDRLISKAL
;
A
#
# COMPACT_ATOMS: atom_id res chain seq x y z
N MET A 1 -14.77 24.83 24.77
CA MET A 1 -14.16 23.52 24.44
C MET A 1 -15.17 22.64 23.70
N GLN A 2 -15.55 23.02 22.47
CA GLN A 2 -16.52 22.26 21.66
C GLN A 2 -15.92 21.97 20.27
N LYS A 3 -16.11 20.71 19.84
CA LYS A 3 -15.97 20.17 18.49
C LYS A 3 -14.54 20.00 17.94
N MET A 4 -13.88 18.93 18.39
CA MET A 4 -12.99 18.15 17.52
C MET A 4 -13.67 16.82 17.19
N GLN A 5 -14.80 16.91 16.48
CA GLN A 5 -15.27 15.76 15.70
C GLN A 5 -14.27 15.61 14.54
N SER A 6 -13.24 14.81 14.73
CA SER A 6 -12.39 14.35 13.64
C SER A 6 -13.30 13.61 12.66
N ALA A 7 -13.64 14.28 11.55
CA ALA A 7 -14.52 13.78 10.52
C ALA A 7 -14.08 12.36 10.14
N ASN A 8 -14.95 11.39 10.45
CA ASN A 8 -14.80 10.01 10.04
C ASN A 8 -15.08 9.95 8.52
N ILE A 9 -14.16 10.48 7.72
CA ILE A 9 -14.25 10.45 6.26
C ILE A 9 -14.03 8.99 5.86
N LYS A 10 -15.13 8.23 5.71
CA LYS A 10 -15.14 6.93 5.05
C LYS A 10 -14.78 7.17 3.58
N THR A 11 -13.84 6.39 3.07
CA THR A 11 -13.46 6.47 1.66
C THR A 11 -14.57 5.88 0.81
N ARG A 12 -14.77 6.40 -0.42
CA ARG A 12 -15.81 5.93 -1.35
C ARG A 12 -15.82 4.40 -1.50
N LEU A 13 -14.64 3.79 -1.61
CA LEU A 13 -14.49 2.34 -1.72
C LEU A 13 -14.86 1.59 -0.43
N GLN A 14 -14.63 2.19 0.74
CA GLN A 14 -15.02 1.60 2.01
C GLN A 14 -16.55 1.64 2.18
N GLU A 15 -17.21 2.73 1.75
CA GLU A 15 -18.68 2.77 1.74
C GLU A 15 -19.28 1.77 0.75
N LYS A 16 -18.71 1.67 -0.45
CA LYS A 16 -19.12 0.68 -1.46
C LYS A 16 -18.99 -0.74 -0.91
N TYR A 17 -17.91 -1.02 -0.19
CA TYR A 17 -17.70 -2.32 0.45
C TYR A 17 -18.80 -2.64 1.46
N GLU A 18 -19.14 -1.71 2.34
CA GLU A 18 -20.16 -1.93 3.38
C GLU A 18 -21.59 -2.02 2.83
N LYS A 19 -21.93 -1.19 1.84
CA LYS A 19 -23.30 -1.03 1.33
C LYS A 19 -23.66 -1.97 0.18
N GLU A 20 -22.70 -2.31 -0.67
CA GLU A 20 -22.96 -3.12 -1.88
C GLU A 20 -22.34 -4.50 -1.76
N VAL A 21 -21.05 -4.57 -1.37
CA VAL A 21 -20.30 -5.83 -1.37
C VAL A 21 -20.78 -6.76 -0.25
N ILE A 22 -20.90 -6.28 0.99
CA ILE A 22 -21.35 -7.17 2.09
C ILE A 22 -22.74 -7.76 1.80
N PRO A 23 -23.78 -6.97 1.41
CA PRO A 23 -25.10 -7.52 1.11
C PRO A 23 -25.09 -8.51 -0.05
N TYR A 24 -24.33 -8.22 -1.11
CA TYR A 24 -24.18 -9.11 -2.27
C TYR A 24 -23.68 -10.51 -1.85
N PHE A 25 -22.63 -10.56 -1.02
CA PHE A 25 -22.07 -11.82 -0.54
C PHE A 25 -22.99 -12.54 0.46
N THR A 26 -23.69 -11.81 1.34
CA THR A 26 -24.63 -12.45 2.28
C THR A 26 -25.92 -12.93 1.60
N GLY A 27 -26.34 -12.28 0.52
CA GLY A 27 -27.55 -12.61 -0.23
C GLY A 27 -27.30 -13.68 -1.29
N GLU A 28 -26.61 -13.31 -2.38
CA GLU A 28 -26.46 -14.19 -3.54
C GLU A 28 -25.55 -15.40 -3.28
N LEU A 29 -24.52 -15.23 -2.46
CA LEU A 29 -23.53 -16.27 -2.17
C LEU A 29 -23.82 -17.03 -0.86
N GLY A 30 -24.91 -16.68 -0.15
CA GLY A 30 -25.41 -17.42 1.01
C GLY A 30 -24.47 -17.44 2.23
N PHE A 31 -23.54 -16.49 2.34
CA PHE A 31 -22.64 -16.42 3.49
C PHE A 31 -23.42 -16.13 4.78
N LYS A 32 -23.47 -17.13 5.69
CA LYS A 32 -24.18 -17.04 6.98
C LYS A 32 -23.55 -16.04 7.96
N ASN A 33 -22.26 -15.74 7.80
CA ASN A 33 -21.51 -14.86 8.69
C ASN A 33 -20.91 -13.68 7.93
N LYS A 34 -21.20 -12.45 8.38
CA LYS A 34 -20.66 -11.21 7.81
C LYS A 34 -19.14 -11.13 7.85
N LEU A 35 -18.50 -11.78 8.82
CA LEU A 35 -17.03 -11.82 8.94
C LEU A 35 -16.36 -12.73 7.89
N MET A 36 -17.13 -13.57 7.19
CA MET A 36 -16.63 -14.44 6.13
C MET A 36 -16.45 -13.71 4.80
N VAL A 37 -17.04 -12.51 4.66
CA VAL A 37 -16.93 -11.70 3.45
C VAL A 37 -15.46 -11.30 3.26
N PRO A 38 -14.88 -11.54 2.06
CA PRO A 38 -13.48 -11.22 1.81
C PRO A 38 -13.26 -9.71 1.95
N LYS A 39 -12.12 -9.34 2.57
CA LYS A 39 -11.73 -7.94 2.77
C LYS A 39 -10.29 -7.74 2.32
N ILE A 40 -9.98 -6.53 1.88
CA ILE A 40 -8.60 -6.14 1.59
C ILE A 40 -7.90 -5.89 2.93
N GLU A 41 -6.85 -6.67 3.22
CA GLU A 41 -6.10 -6.54 4.48
C GLU A 41 -5.01 -5.47 4.40
N LYS A 42 -4.25 -5.47 3.30
CA LYS A 42 -3.13 -4.55 3.08
C LYS A 42 -2.82 -4.42 1.60
N ILE A 43 -2.26 -3.27 1.23
CA ILE A 43 -1.64 -3.06 -0.08
C ILE A 43 -0.15 -2.83 0.14
N VAL A 44 0.70 -3.61 -0.52
CA VAL A 44 2.15 -3.47 -0.47
C VAL A 44 2.63 -2.94 -1.81
N ILE A 45 3.25 -1.78 -1.79
CA ILE A 45 3.90 -1.20 -2.97
C ILE A 45 5.40 -1.39 -2.76
N ASN A 46 6.05 -2.04 -3.72
CA ASN A 46 7.46 -2.38 -3.66
C ASN A 46 8.12 -2.00 -4.97
N THR A 47 9.29 -1.40 -4.89
CA THR A 47 10.11 -1.08 -6.05
C THR A 47 11.58 -1.32 -5.73
N SER A 48 12.30 -1.81 -6.73
CA SER A 48 13.73 -2.05 -6.69
C SER A 48 14.33 -1.52 -7.98
N SER A 49 15.50 -0.90 -7.90
CA SER A 49 16.21 -0.41 -9.06
C SER A 49 17.64 -0.90 -9.00
N SER A 50 18.12 -1.55 -10.06
CA SER A 50 19.53 -1.98 -10.15
C SER A 50 20.49 -0.78 -10.11
N LYS A 51 20.03 0.40 -10.55
CA LYS A 51 20.79 1.66 -10.49
C LYS A 51 21.00 2.15 -9.05
N ALA A 52 20.16 1.73 -8.12
CA ALA A 52 20.30 2.11 -6.70
C ALA A 52 21.56 1.53 -6.03
N ILE A 53 22.15 0.49 -6.63
CA ILE A 53 23.41 -0.12 -6.15
C ILE A 53 24.60 0.80 -6.45
N GLU A 54 24.58 1.43 -7.63
CA GLU A 54 25.66 2.30 -8.11
C GLU A 54 25.50 3.73 -7.57
N GLU A 55 24.26 4.22 -7.50
CA GLU A 55 23.94 5.57 -7.03
C GLU A 55 22.98 5.56 -5.82
N PRO A 56 23.50 5.72 -4.58
CA PRO A 56 22.67 5.73 -3.38
C PRO A 56 21.61 6.85 -3.37
N LYS A 57 21.88 7.99 -4.02
CA LYS A 57 20.94 9.12 -4.13
C LYS A 57 19.67 8.75 -4.89
N HIS A 58 19.78 7.83 -5.85
CA HIS A 58 18.62 7.36 -6.60
C HIS A 58 17.64 6.61 -5.69
N LEU A 59 18.15 5.91 -4.67
CA LEU A 59 17.32 5.22 -3.69
C LEU A 59 16.58 6.21 -2.77
N ASP A 60 17.22 7.33 -2.40
CA ASP A 60 16.57 8.39 -1.62
C ASP A 60 15.46 9.08 -2.42
N PHE A 61 15.68 9.30 -3.72
CA PHE A 61 14.65 9.81 -4.63
C PHE A 61 13.44 8.87 -4.69
N ILE A 62 13.66 7.56 -4.84
CA ILE A 62 12.58 6.56 -4.86
C ILE A 62 11.79 6.59 -3.54
N VAL A 63 12.47 6.68 -2.40
CA VAL A 63 11.81 6.77 -1.09
C VAL A 63 10.94 8.01 -0.97
N ASP A 64 11.43 9.17 -1.44
CA ASP A 64 10.68 10.43 -1.44
C ASP A 64 9.45 10.37 -2.36
N VAL A 65 9.61 9.85 -3.59
CA VAL A 65 8.50 9.69 -4.54
C VAL A 65 7.42 8.76 -4.01
N LEU A 66 7.80 7.60 -3.46
CA LEU A 66 6.84 6.69 -2.82
C LEU A 66 6.14 7.36 -1.64
N GLY A 67 6.89 8.15 -0.85
CA GLY A 67 6.34 8.94 0.25
C GLY A 67 5.28 9.93 -0.24
N LYS A 68 5.56 10.67 -1.30
CA LYS A 68 4.63 11.64 -1.91
C LYS A 68 3.38 10.98 -2.48
N ILE A 69 3.53 9.84 -3.17
CA ILE A 69 2.39 9.11 -3.75
C ILE A 69 1.49 8.56 -2.64
N THR A 70 2.08 7.88 -1.66
CA THR A 70 1.33 7.08 -0.70
C THR A 70 0.98 7.81 0.60
N GLY A 71 1.61 8.96 0.86
CA GLY A 71 1.46 9.71 2.12
C GLY A 71 2.15 9.05 3.31
N GLN A 72 2.90 7.96 3.10
CA GLN A 72 3.61 7.22 4.15
C GLN A 72 5.08 7.04 3.78
N LYS A 73 5.97 7.27 4.74
CA LYS A 73 7.42 7.11 4.53
C LYS A 73 7.76 5.65 4.17
N ALA A 74 8.40 5.46 3.02
CA ALA A 74 8.80 4.14 2.55
C ALA A 74 10.00 3.60 3.34
N LEU A 75 10.03 2.27 3.52
CA LEU A 75 11.11 1.53 4.15
C LEU A 75 12.10 1.04 3.08
N LYS A 76 13.38 1.34 3.28
CA LYS A 76 14.47 0.83 2.43
C LYS A 76 14.62 -0.68 2.63
N THR A 77 14.63 -1.45 1.54
CA THR A 77 14.81 -2.90 1.55
C THR A 77 16.27 -3.25 1.30
N LYS A 78 16.82 -4.14 2.15
CA LYS A 78 18.20 -4.62 2.07
C LYS A 78 18.27 -6.00 1.41
N ALA A 79 19.39 -6.27 0.74
CA ALA A 79 19.74 -7.55 0.17
C ALA A 79 19.86 -8.62 1.27
N ARG A 80 19.22 -9.78 1.08
CA ARG A 80 19.33 -10.94 2.00
C ARG A 80 20.43 -11.91 1.62
N LYS A 81 20.85 -11.92 0.35
CA LYS A 81 21.86 -12.83 -0.18
C LYS A 81 22.81 -12.03 -1.07
N SER A 82 24.08 -12.41 -1.04
CA SER A 82 25.09 -11.90 -1.97
C SER A 82 24.99 -12.67 -3.29
N VAL A 83 24.92 -11.94 -4.41
CA VAL A 83 24.85 -12.53 -5.75
C VAL A 83 25.80 -11.76 -6.67
N ALA A 84 26.86 -12.43 -7.11
CA ALA A 84 27.94 -11.81 -7.89
C ALA A 84 27.46 -11.26 -9.24
N SER A 85 26.54 -11.94 -9.92
CA SER A 85 25.97 -11.51 -11.21
C SER A 85 25.30 -10.15 -11.16
N PHE A 86 24.77 -9.75 -10.00
CA PHE A 86 24.14 -8.44 -9.78
C PHE A 86 25.03 -7.47 -9.01
N LYS A 87 26.31 -7.83 -8.77
CA LYS A 87 27.26 -7.08 -7.93
C LYS A 87 26.69 -6.77 -6.53
N LEU A 88 25.84 -7.65 -6.02
CA LEU A 88 25.14 -7.46 -4.75
C LEU A 88 25.87 -8.13 -3.59
N ARG A 89 25.98 -7.40 -2.49
CA ARG A 89 26.43 -7.92 -1.19
C ARG A 89 25.28 -7.86 -0.18
N GLU A 90 25.26 -8.81 0.75
CA GLU A 90 24.30 -8.84 1.85
C GLU A 90 24.31 -7.52 2.63
N GLY A 91 23.12 -7.04 3.00
CA GLY A 91 22.95 -5.78 3.71
C GLY A 91 22.92 -4.51 2.85
N MET A 92 23.26 -4.58 1.55
CA MET A 92 23.13 -3.43 0.63
C MET A 92 21.67 -3.05 0.41
N ALA A 93 21.34 -1.77 0.41
CA ALA A 93 19.99 -1.29 0.10
C ALA A 93 19.76 -1.31 -1.42
N ILE A 94 18.68 -1.97 -1.87
CA ILE A 94 18.38 -2.17 -3.30
C ILE A 94 17.08 -1.48 -3.70
N GLY A 95 16.14 -1.37 -2.77
CA GLY A 95 14.81 -0.88 -3.07
C GLY A 95 14.15 -0.20 -1.89
N ALA A 96 12.88 0.10 -2.08
CA ALA A 96 12.01 0.64 -1.06
C ALA A 96 10.62 0.03 -1.18
N LYS A 97 9.98 -0.17 -0.03
CA LYS A 97 8.60 -0.65 0.05
C LYS A 97 7.79 0.17 1.02
N VAL A 98 6.49 0.23 0.79
CA VAL A 98 5.51 0.80 1.73
C VAL A 98 4.33 -0.16 1.85
N THR A 99 3.80 -0.29 3.05
CA THR A 99 2.65 -1.15 3.33
C THR A 99 1.53 -0.29 3.88
N LEU A 100 0.48 -0.15 3.08
CA LEU A 100 -0.71 0.61 3.42
C LEU A 100 -1.75 -0.31 4.03
N ARG A 101 -2.36 0.15 5.13
CA ARG A 101 -3.44 -0.54 5.85
C ARG A 101 -4.52 0.47 6.26
N GLY A 102 -5.69 -0.02 6.60
CA GLY A 102 -6.80 0.81 7.08
C GLY A 102 -7.22 1.84 6.03
N LYS A 103 -7.42 3.09 6.45
CA LYS A 103 -7.98 4.15 5.59
C LYS A 103 -7.07 4.52 4.40
N LEU A 104 -5.77 4.67 4.64
CA LEU A 104 -4.79 5.06 3.60
C LEU A 104 -4.74 4.05 2.45
N MET A 105 -5.01 2.78 2.73
CA MET A 105 -5.08 1.72 1.73
C MET A 105 -6.23 1.94 0.75
N TYR A 106 -7.44 2.22 1.26
CA TYR A 106 -8.60 2.48 0.42
C TYR A 106 -8.48 3.79 -0.35
N GLU A 107 -7.88 4.82 0.25
CA GLU A 107 -7.62 6.10 -0.43
C GLU A 107 -6.61 5.95 -1.56
N PHE A 108 -5.53 5.21 -1.33
CA PHE A 108 -4.56 4.89 -2.39
C PHE A 108 -5.21 4.09 -3.52
N LEU A 109 -6.03 3.08 -3.19
CA LEU A 109 -6.73 2.26 -4.18
C LEU A 109 -7.70 3.09 -5.03
N ASP A 110 -8.43 4.02 -4.40
CA ASP A 110 -9.36 4.89 -5.11
C ASP A 110 -8.64 5.84 -6.08
N ARG A 111 -7.52 6.44 -5.64
CA ARG A 111 -6.65 7.26 -6.49
C ARG A 111 -6.03 6.46 -7.64
N LEU A 112 -5.66 5.21 -7.38
CA LEU A 112 -5.07 4.33 -8.40
C LEU A 112 -6.08 4.04 -9.52
N ILE A 113 -7.27 3.56 -9.15
CA ILE A 113 -8.30 3.15 -10.12
C ILE A 113 -8.90 4.34 -10.87
N SER A 114 -9.07 5.48 -10.20
CA SER A 114 -9.85 6.59 -10.76
C SER A 114 -9.01 7.64 -11.50
N LYS A 115 -7.69 7.69 -11.29
CA LYS A 115 -6.82 8.71 -11.88
C LYS A 115 -5.60 8.17 -12.64
N ALA A 116 -5.07 7.02 -12.23
CA ALA A 116 -3.76 6.56 -12.71
C ALA A 116 -3.87 5.43 -13.76
N LEU A 117 -4.92 4.62 -13.70
CA LEU A 117 -5.33 3.70 -14.78
C LEU A 117 -6.22 4.43 -15.78
#